data_AF-A0A7W3ZAF9-F1
#
_entry.id   AF-A0A7W3ZAF9-F1
#
_cell.length_a   1.000
_cell.length_b   1.000
_cell.length_c   1.000
_cell.angle_alpha   90.00
_cell.angle_beta   90.00
_cell.angle_gamma   90.00
#
_symmetry.space_group_name_H-M   'P 1'
#
loop_
_entity.id
_entity.type
_entity.pdbx_description
1 polymer ?
#
loop_
_entity_poly.entity_id
_entity_poly.type
_entity_poly.pdbx_seq_one_letter_code
_entity_poly.pdbx_strand_id
1 'polypeptide(L)'
;MTGQELLAFLRELRATTPWPVAVDDASVRWQLSGLTWQATVIVDPRRWLGVEFEARDPATGKLVTYDIDTDLYDISHDKYREFAAEIERDIIEFLGNLRTGAMLRGTDGALVFPLDGSWIRVVRGRFLTSASTHADLAEARRDGDYVVVR
;
A
#
# COMPACT_ATOMS: atom_id res chain seq x y z
N MET A 1 16.18 8.16 11.35
CA MET A 1 15.08 8.05 12.32
C MET A 1 13.92 7.39 11.60
N THR A 2 13.15 6.53 12.28
CA THR A 2 11.98 5.84 11.72
C THR A 2 11.04 6.82 11.01
N GLY A 3 10.55 6.47 9.82
CA GLY A 3 9.59 7.27 9.06
C GLY A 3 10.20 8.44 8.26
N GLN A 4 11.51 8.70 8.34
CA GLN A 4 12.13 9.78 7.58
C GLN A 4 12.21 9.50 6.09
N GLU A 5 12.47 8.26 5.70
CA GLU A 5 12.57 7.85 4.30
C GLU A 5 11.19 7.88 3.66
N LEU A 6 10.17 7.37 4.37
CA LEU A 6 8.78 7.43 3.92
C LEU A 6 8.29 8.88 3.79
N LEU A 7 8.62 9.75 4.75
CA LEU A 7 8.27 11.17 4.65
C LEU A 7 8.95 11.87 3.46
N ALA A 8 10.22 11.55 3.20
CA ALA A 8 10.94 12.09 2.04
C ALA A 8 10.31 11.58 0.74
N PHE A 9 9.98 10.29 0.68
CA PHE A 9 9.30 9.67 -0.46
C PHE A 9 7.93 10.31 -0.71
N LEU A 10 7.09 10.53 0.31
CA LEU A 10 5.77 11.15 0.14
C LEU A 10 5.85 12.60 -0.35
N ARG A 11 6.87 13.35 0.09
CA ARG A 11 7.13 14.71 -0.42
C ARG A 11 7.54 14.71 -1.88
N GLU A 12 8.42 13.78 -2.27
CA GLU A 12 8.82 13.59 -3.66
C GLU A 12 7.62 13.17 -4.50
N LEU A 13 6.87 12.17 -4.04
CA LEU A 13 5.66 11.66 -4.67
C LEU A 13 4.67 12.79 -4.94
N ARG A 14 4.36 13.63 -3.94
CA ARG A 14 3.49 14.81 -4.09
C ARG A 14 3.96 15.77 -5.19
N ALA A 15 5.27 15.89 -5.39
CA ALA A 15 5.84 16.80 -6.38
C ALA A 15 5.89 16.20 -7.80
N THR A 16 5.92 14.87 -7.93
CA THR A 16 6.19 14.18 -9.20
C THR A 16 5.03 13.38 -9.76
N THR A 17 4.00 13.13 -8.95
CA THR A 17 2.83 12.35 -9.35
C THR A 17 1.68 13.25 -9.84
N PRO A 18 0.85 12.79 -10.79
CA PRO A 18 -0.41 13.45 -11.13
C PRO A 18 -1.53 13.21 -10.11
N TRP A 19 -1.34 12.32 -9.12
CA TRP A 19 -2.33 12.02 -8.10
C TRP A 19 -2.61 13.24 -7.20
N PRO A 20 -3.87 13.47 -6.82
CA PRO A 20 -4.17 14.31 -5.67
C PRO A 20 -3.47 13.77 -4.42
N VAL A 21 -2.64 14.62 -3.79
CA VAL A 21 -2.00 14.34 -2.50
C VAL A 21 -2.35 15.47 -1.54
N ALA A 22 -3.19 15.16 -0.55
CA ALA A 22 -3.57 16.07 0.52
C ALA A 22 -2.80 15.73 1.80
N VAL A 23 -2.35 16.77 2.49
CA VAL A 23 -1.65 16.68 3.78
C VAL A 23 -2.36 17.64 4.71
N ASP A 24 -2.64 17.20 5.92
CA ASP A 24 -3.14 18.08 6.97
C ASP A 24 -1.97 18.90 7.55
N ASP A 25 -2.17 20.22 7.74
CA ASP A 25 -1.10 21.20 8.03
C ASP A 25 -0.32 20.97 9.34
N ALA A 26 -0.71 19.96 10.14
CA ALA A 26 -0.10 19.63 11.43
C ALA A 26 0.61 18.26 11.46
N SER A 27 0.66 17.48 10.37
CA SER A 27 0.36 16.05 10.60
C SER A 27 1.05 15.07 9.65
N VAL A 28 1.60 14.00 10.24
CA VAL A 28 0.78 12.83 10.47
C VAL A 28 0.40 12.09 9.20
N ARG A 29 -0.65 12.60 8.55
CA ARG A 29 -1.54 11.85 7.67
C ARG A 29 -1.49 12.42 6.25
N TRP A 30 -1.30 11.51 5.30
CA TRP A 30 -1.20 11.80 3.88
C TRP A 30 -2.32 11.05 3.18
N GLN A 31 -3.17 11.77 2.47
CA GLN A 31 -4.24 11.19 1.67
C GLN A 31 -3.84 11.25 0.21
N LEU A 32 -3.81 10.08 -0.44
CA LEU A 32 -3.52 9.92 -1.85
C LEU A 32 -4.72 9.29 -2.52
N SER A 33 -4.99 9.67 -3.77
CA SER A 33 -6.07 9.05 -4.54
C SER A 33 -5.75 8.98 -6.02
N GLY A 34 -6.35 7.99 -6.67
CA GLY A 34 -6.43 7.90 -8.12
C GLY A 34 -7.87 7.74 -8.56
N LEU A 35 -8.07 7.30 -9.80
CA LEU A 35 -9.42 7.16 -10.36
C LEU A 35 -10.19 6.01 -9.71
N THR A 36 -9.47 4.94 -9.37
CA THR A 36 -10.04 3.69 -8.89
C THR A 36 -9.55 3.28 -7.51
N TRP A 37 -8.76 4.12 -6.83
CA TRP A 37 -8.17 3.79 -5.55
C TRP A 37 -7.98 5.01 -4.65
N GLN A 38 -7.82 4.75 -3.36
CA GLN A 38 -7.42 5.73 -2.35
C GLN A 38 -6.47 5.08 -1.35
N ALA A 39 -5.59 5.89 -0.77
CA ALA A 39 -4.68 5.48 0.28
C ALA A 39 -4.62 6.53 1.38
N THR A 40 -4.63 6.09 2.63
CA THR A 40 -4.21 6.90 3.77
C THR A 40 -2.84 6.40 4.21
N VAL A 41 -1.82 7.24 4.16
CA VAL A 41 -0.50 6.94 4.71
C VAL A 41 -0.31 7.73 5.98
N ILE A 42 0.17 7.09 7.04
CA ILE A 42 0.45 7.76 8.31
C ILE A 42 1.92 7.59 8.66
N VAL A 43 2.53 8.72 9.01
CA VAL A 43 3.95 8.82 9.36
C VAL A 43 4.07 9.52 10.71
N ASP A 44 3.95 8.75 11.80
CA ASP A 44 4.27 9.20 13.15
C ASP A 44 5.47 8.40 13.69
N PRO A 45 6.71 8.92 13.54
CA PRO A 45 7.92 8.27 14.02
C PRO A 45 7.92 7.88 15.51
N ARG A 46 7.02 8.45 16.30
CA ARG A 46 6.91 8.19 17.74
C ARG A 46 5.85 7.16 18.09
N ARG A 47 5.02 6.73 17.12
CA ARG A 47 3.84 5.92 17.43
C ARG A 47 3.52 4.88 16.39
N TRP A 48 3.39 5.25 15.13
CA TRP A 48 3.07 4.29 14.07
C TRP A 48 3.52 4.74 12.68
N LEU A 49 3.78 3.77 11.83
CA LEU A 49 3.81 3.94 10.38
C LEU A 49 2.72 3.06 9.79
N GLY A 50 2.05 3.51 8.75
CA GLY A 50 1.06 2.68 8.09
C GLY A 50 0.57 3.21 6.76
N VAL A 51 0.04 2.30 5.95
CA VAL A 51 -0.79 2.60 4.80
C VAL A 51 -2.08 1.78 4.90
N GLU A 52 -3.20 2.46 4.78
CA GLU A 52 -4.52 1.86 4.53
C GLU A 52 -4.82 2.07 3.05
N PHE A 53 -4.95 1.00 2.27
CA PHE A 53 -5.16 1.09 0.82
C PHE A 53 -6.49 0.45 0.41
N GLU A 54 -7.15 1.11 -0.53
CA GLU A 54 -8.42 0.68 -1.10
C GLU A 54 -8.40 0.81 -2.61
N ALA A 55 -8.73 -0.26 -3.34
CA ALA A 55 -8.99 -0.22 -4.78
C ALA A 55 -10.38 -0.76 -5.11
N ARG A 56 -11.13 -0.03 -5.94
CA ARG A 56 -12.48 -0.35 -6.37
C ARG A 56 -12.52 -0.67 -7.85
N ASP A 57 -13.22 -1.75 -8.19
CA ASP A 57 -13.58 -2.05 -9.56
C ASP A 57 -14.68 -1.09 -10.04
N PRO A 58 -14.45 -0.24 -11.06
CA PRO A 58 -15.50 0.63 -11.60
C PRO A 58 -16.63 -0.15 -12.30
N ALA A 59 -16.37 -1.36 -12.80
CA ALA A 59 -17.38 -2.17 -13.50
C ALA A 59 -18.32 -2.90 -12.53
N THR A 60 -17.77 -3.46 -11.46
CA THR A 60 -18.53 -4.30 -10.52
C THR A 60 -18.81 -3.62 -9.17
N GLY A 61 -18.13 -2.52 -8.87
CA GLY A 61 -18.16 -1.84 -7.58
C GLY A 61 -17.44 -2.57 -6.45
N LYS A 62 -16.89 -3.78 -6.70
CA LYS A 62 -16.17 -4.56 -5.71
C LYS A 62 -14.91 -3.83 -5.25
N LEU A 63 -14.69 -3.83 -3.93
CA LEU A 63 -13.56 -3.15 -3.28
C LEU A 63 -12.60 -4.19 -2.74
N VAL A 64 -11.29 -3.99 -2.88
CA VAL A 64 -10.24 -4.72 -2.17
C VAL A 64 -9.50 -3.75 -1.26
N THR A 65 -9.28 -4.14 -0.01
CA THR A 65 -8.48 -3.38 0.96
C THR A 65 -7.15 -4.09 1.17
N TYR A 66 -6.10 -3.36 1.50
CA TYR A 66 -4.83 -3.93 1.93
C TYR A 66 -4.09 -2.92 2.80
N ASP A 67 -3.66 -3.36 3.97
CA ASP A 67 -3.04 -2.49 4.97
C ASP A 67 -1.65 -3.04 5.32
N ILE A 68 -0.67 -2.15 5.41
CA ILE A 68 0.68 -2.43 5.93
C ILE A 68 0.92 -1.41 7.03
N ASP A 69 1.08 -1.83 8.27
CA ASP A 69 1.28 -0.90 9.39
C ASP A 69 2.07 -1.51 10.55
N THR A 70 2.32 -0.66 11.54
CA THR A 70 2.93 -1.02 12.81
C THR A 70 1.96 -0.88 13.97
N ASP A 71 0.65 -0.88 13.75
CA ASP A 71 -0.35 -0.38 14.71
C ASP A 71 -0.38 -1.16 16.05
N LEU A 72 -0.03 -2.45 16.00
CA LEU A 72 0.07 -3.34 17.16
C LEU A 72 1.33 -3.13 18.02
N TYR A 73 2.26 -2.26 17.60
CA TYR A 73 3.57 -2.09 18.23
C TYR A 73 3.92 -0.62 18.48
N ASP A 74 4.41 -0.33 19.68
CA ASP A 74 4.94 1.00 20.00
C ASP A 74 6.37 1.16 19.47
N ILE A 75 6.48 1.62 18.23
CA ILE A 75 7.74 1.79 17.49
C ILE A 75 8.68 2.86 18.07
N SER A 76 8.30 3.56 19.16
CA SER A 76 9.23 4.41 19.90
C SER A 76 10.29 3.61 20.66
N HIS A 77 10.04 2.33 20.93
CA HIS A 77 10.99 1.45 21.59
C HIS A 77 12.03 0.89 20.61
N ASP A 78 13.30 0.96 21.01
CA ASP A 78 14.44 0.54 20.18
C ASP A 78 14.35 -0.91 19.68
N LYS A 79 13.74 -1.81 20.46
CA LYS A 79 13.53 -3.22 20.10
C LYS A 79 12.67 -3.43 18.85
N TYR A 80 11.89 -2.43 18.44
CA TYR A 80 11.07 -2.49 17.22
C TYR A 80 11.69 -1.70 16.06
N ARG A 81 12.93 -1.20 16.21
CA ARG A 81 13.60 -0.38 15.18
C ARG A 81 13.72 -1.10 13.84
N GLU A 82 14.15 -2.36 13.85
CA GLU A 82 14.32 -3.17 12.63
C GLU A 82 12.97 -3.45 11.96
N PHE A 83 11.98 -3.87 12.73
CA PHE A 83 10.60 -4.07 12.27
C PHE A 83 10.00 -2.80 11.66
N ALA A 84 10.14 -1.65 12.33
CA ALA A 84 9.63 -0.39 11.81
C ALA A 84 10.34 0.04 10.51
N ALA A 85 11.63 -0.28 10.37
CA ALA A 85 12.38 -0.02 9.14
C ALA A 85 11.97 -0.98 8.00
N GLU A 86 11.60 -2.23 8.30
CA GLU A 86 11.01 -3.16 7.33
C GLU A 86 9.67 -2.64 6.82
N ILE A 87 8.74 -2.31 7.72
CA ILE A 87 7.43 -1.76 7.36
C ILE A 87 7.58 -0.44 6.58
N GLU A 88 8.54 0.41 6.94
CA GLU A 88 8.84 1.63 6.20
C GLU A 88 9.22 1.33 4.74
N ARG A 89 10.10 0.34 4.51
CA ARG A 89 10.50 -0.09 3.15
C ARG A 89 9.34 -0.69 2.38
N ASP A 90 8.53 -1.52 3.02
CA ASP A 90 7.37 -2.17 2.39
C ASP A 90 6.34 -1.15 1.92
N ILE A 91 6.06 -0.12 2.73
CA ILE A 91 5.15 0.98 2.34
C ILE A 91 5.73 1.76 1.15
N ILE A 92 7.02 2.07 1.16
CA ILE A 92 7.69 2.79 0.05
C ILE A 92 7.64 1.95 -1.24
N GLU A 93 7.95 0.65 -1.16
CA GLU A 93 7.89 -0.25 -2.30
C GLU A 93 6.45 -0.37 -2.83
N PHE A 94 5.48 -0.57 -1.95
CA PHE A 94 4.06 -0.66 -2.31
C PHE A 94 3.56 0.57 -3.07
N LEU A 95 3.82 1.78 -2.55
CA LEU A 95 3.45 3.03 -3.21
C LEU A 95 4.27 3.26 -4.49
N GLY A 96 5.53 2.84 -4.51
CA GLY A 96 6.38 2.86 -5.70
C GLY A 96 5.81 2.00 -6.83
N ASN A 97 5.32 0.80 -6.50
CA ASN A 97 4.68 -0.12 -7.45
C ASN A 97 3.37 0.42 -8.00
N LEU A 98 2.60 1.13 -7.17
CA LEU A 98 1.42 1.86 -7.63
C LEU A 98 1.81 2.96 -8.62
N ARG A 99 2.89 3.72 -8.34
CA ARG A 99 3.36 4.82 -9.20
C ARG A 99 3.85 4.32 -10.56
N THR A 100 4.57 3.21 -10.58
CA THR A 100 5.14 2.64 -11.81
C THR A 100 4.15 1.79 -12.60
N GLY A 101 2.94 1.57 -12.07
CA GLY A 101 1.92 0.75 -12.71
C GLY A 101 2.17 -0.76 -12.60
N ALA A 102 2.99 -1.20 -11.64
CA ALA A 102 3.25 -2.61 -11.36
C ALA A 102 2.13 -3.27 -10.52
N MET A 103 1.21 -2.48 -9.97
CA MET A 103 0.05 -2.96 -9.21
C MET A 103 -1.13 -3.25 -10.13
N LEU A 104 -1.70 -4.45 -9.97
CA LEU A 104 -2.77 -4.99 -10.79
C LEU A 104 -4.02 -5.27 -9.95
N ARG A 105 -5.20 -5.04 -10.52
CA ARG A 105 -6.50 -5.36 -9.94
C ARG A 105 -7.23 -6.38 -10.80
N GLY A 106 -7.77 -7.42 -10.16
CA GLY A 106 -8.64 -8.42 -10.79
C GLY A 106 -10.13 -8.09 -10.69
N THR A 107 -10.94 -8.74 -11.53
CA THR A 107 -12.40 -8.54 -11.67
C THR A 107 -13.24 -8.91 -10.43
N ASP A 108 -12.66 -9.61 -9.45
CA ASP A 108 -13.37 -10.10 -8.27
C ASP A 108 -12.90 -9.49 -6.94
N GLY A 109 -12.27 -8.31 -6.97
CA GLY A 109 -11.71 -7.70 -5.76
C GLY A 109 -10.42 -8.40 -5.34
N ALA A 110 -9.57 -8.66 -6.33
CA ALA A 110 -8.20 -9.11 -6.13
C ALA A 110 -7.21 -7.97 -6.43
N LEU A 111 -6.11 -7.93 -5.70
CA LEU A 111 -4.96 -7.04 -5.93
C LEU A 111 -3.70 -7.90 -6.06
N VAL A 112 -2.85 -7.59 -7.03
CA VAL A 112 -1.56 -8.27 -7.25
C VAL A 112 -0.46 -7.23 -7.43
N PHE A 113 0.62 -7.35 -6.69
CA PHE A 113 1.77 -6.44 -6.75
C PHE A 113 3.05 -7.14 -6.29
N PRO A 114 4.23 -6.68 -6.72
CA PRO A 114 5.47 -7.16 -6.15
C PRO A 114 5.70 -6.55 -4.76
N LEU A 115 6.32 -7.29 -3.85
CA LEU A 115 6.78 -6.80 -2.55
C LEU A 115 7.91 -7.72 -2.06
N ASP A 116 9.03 -7.15 -1.61
CA ASP A 116 10.18 -7.88 -1.06
C ASP A 116 10.61 -9.08 -1.94
N GLY A 117 10.75 -8.83 -3.24
CA GLY A 117 11.19 -9.83 -4.23
C GLY A 117 10.18 -10.94 -4.55
N SER A 118 8.98 -10.90 -3.98
CA SER A 118 7.90 -11.86 -4.21
C SER A 118 6.68 -11.18 -4.86
N TRP A 119 5.68 -11.97 -5.26
CA TRP A 119 4.39 -11.47 -5.75
C TRP A 119 3.31 -11.70 -4.71
N ILE A 120 2.70 -10.62 -4.23
CA ILE A 120 1.60 -10.68 -3.27
C ILE A 120 0.29 -10.68 -4.05
N ARG A 121 -0.60 -11.61 -3.70
CA ARG A 121 -1.99 -11.62 -4.14
C ARG A 121 -2.90 -11.45 -2.93
N VAL A 122 -3.65 -10.36 -2.94
CA VAL A 122 -4.68 -10.04 -1.97
C VAL A 122 -6.05 -10.35 -2.59
N VAL A 123 -6.90 -11.07 -1.87
CA VAL A 123 -8.25 -11.39 -2.33
C VAL A 123 -9.24 -11.02 -1.23
N ARG A 124 -10.26 -10.25 -1.58
CA ARG A 124 -11.38 -10.02 -0.68
C ARG A 124 -12.35 -11.19 -0.70
N GLY A 125 -12.43 -11.91 0.40
CA GLY A 125 -13.50 -12.86 0.68
C GLY A 125 -14.80 -12.16 1.13
N ARG A 126 -15.82 -12.95 1.45
CA ARG A 126 -17.13 -12.41 1.89
C ARG A 126 -17.04 -11.58 3.17
N PHE A 127 -16.14 -11.95 4.08
CA PHE A 127 -16.00 -11.33 5.40
C PHE A 127 -14.57 -10.86 5.72
N LEU A 128 -13.56 -11.50 5.13
CA LEU A 128 -12.15 -11.25 5.40
C LEU A 128 -11.40 -11.07 4.10
N THR A 129 -10.36 -10.25 4.14
CA THR A 129 -9.34 -10.16 3.09
C THR A 129 -8.20 -11.12 3.44
N SER A 130 -7.71 -11.88 2.47
CA SER A 130 -6.54 -12.73 2.63
C SER A 130 -5.43 -12.29 1.69
N ALA A 131 -4.18 -12.37 2.16
CA ALA A 131 -2.99 -12.18 1.34
C ALA A 131 -2.24 -13.52 1.19
N SER A 132 -1.61 -13.72 0.03
CA SER A 132 -0.81 -14.89 -0.29
C SER A 132 0.42 -14.49 -1.08
N THR A 133 1.54 -15.16 -0.84
CA THR A 133 2.83 -14.89 -1.48
C THR A 133 3.12 -15.94 -2.54
N HIS A 134 3.57 -15.50 -3.70
CA HIS A 134 3.86 -16.33 -4.88
C HIS A 134 5.27 -16.01 -5.40
N ALA A 135 5.92 -17.00 -6.01
CA ALA A 135 7.27 -16.85 -6.56
C ALA A 135 7.29 -16.00 -7.84
N ASP A 136 6.20 -16.03 -8.63
CA ASP A 136 6.11 -15.29 -9.88
C ASP A 136 4.72 -14.71 -10.14
N LEU A 137 4.66 -13.76 -11.08
CA LEU A 137 3.46 -13.04 -11.46
C LEU A 137 2.39 -13.96 -12.06
N ALA A 138 2.78 -14.99 -12.80
CA ALA A 138 1.84 -15.86 -13.47
C ALA A 138 1.04 -16.69 -12.45
N GLU A 139 1.69 -17.14 -11.38
CA GLU A 139 1.03 -17.79 -10.26
C GLU A 139 0.11 -16.84 -9.49
N ALA A 140 0.57 -15.62 -9.21
CA ALA A 140 -0.23 -14.61 -8.51
C ALA A 140 -1.49 -14.19 -9.31
N ARG A 141 -1.46 -14.27 -10.64
CA ARG A 141 -2.56 -13.90 -11.54
C ARG A 141 -3.50 -15.04 -11.93
N ARG A 142 -3.33 -16.25 -11.41
CA ARG A 142 -3.91 -17.49 -11.96
C ARG A 142 -5.42 -17.45 -12.29
N ASP A 143 -6.23 -16.61 -11.62
CA ASP A 143 -7.68 -16.57 -11.78
C ASP A 143 -8.24 -15.27 -12.42
N GLY A 144 -8.02 -15.09 -13.72
CA GLY A 144 -8.80 -14.14 -14.53
C GLY A 144 -8.03 -12.93 -15.07
N ASP A 145 -8.80 -11.93 -15.50
CA ASP A 145 -8.27 -10.72 -16.13
C ASP A 145 -7.83 -9.70 -15.09
N TYR A 146 -6.69 -9.07 -15.36
CA TYR A 146 -6.09 -8.06 -14.50
C TYR A 146 -5.82 -6.79 -15.28
N VAL A 147 -6.11 -5.66 -14.65
CA VAL A 147 -5.84 -4.33 -15.18
C VAL A 147 -4.94 -3.57 -14.22
N VAL A 148 -4.11 -2.66 -14.76
CA VAL A 148 -3.27 -1.79 -13.94
C VAL A 148 -4.15 -0.88 -13.08
N VAL A 149 -3.82 -0.76 -11.80
CA VAL A 149 -4.47 0.20 -10.89
C VAL A 149 -4.08 1.63 -11.29
N ARG A 150 -5.08 2.50 -11.47
CA ARG A 150 -4.90 3.90 -11.90
C ARG A 150 -5.73 4.85 -11.03
#